data_AF-A0A8S9WGN2-F1
#
_entry.id   AF-A0A8S9WGN2-F1
#
_cell.length_a   1.000
_cell.length_b   1.000
_cell.length_c   1.000
_cell.angle_alpha   90.00
_cell.angle_beta   90.00
_cell.angle_gamma   90.00
#
_symmetry.space_group_name_H-M   'P 1'
#
loop_
_entity.id
_entity.type
_entity.pdbx_description
1 polymer ?
#
loop_
_entity_poly.entity_id
_entity_poly.type
_entity_poly.pdbx_seq_one_letter_code
_entity_poly.pdbx_strand_id
1 'polypeptide(L)'
;MIIRNESGIIAEADWDGYQVDGHNITFDVPFELVANETYNYSIRTGSYPQIIHADSKTVAGGTITCDTFVDVNGNEYEDWIPAIRLGN
;
A
#
# COMPACT_ATOMS: atom_id res chain seq x y z
N MET A 1 -0.71 -7.18 5.96
CA MET A 1 0.07 -6.71 4.81
C MET A 1 1.17 -7.71 4.53
N ILE A 2 1.33 -8.11 3.27
CA ILE A 2 2.42 -8.97 2.81
C ILE A 2 3.28 -8.16 1.85
N ILE A 3 4.59 -8.26 1.96
CA ILE A 3 5.56 -7.72 1.00
C ILE A 3 6.36 -8.89 0.42
N ARG A 4 6.57 -8.86 -0.89
CA ARG A 4 7.29 -9.90 -1.62
C ARG A 4 8.06 -9.33 -2.81
N ASN A 5 9.11 -10.02 -3.20
CA ASN A 5 9.81 -9.82 -4.48
C ASN A 5 9.90 -11.16 -5.22
N GLU A 6 10.74 -11.25 -6.24
CA GLU A 6 10.95 -12.49 -7.03
C GLU A 6 11.47 -13.67 -6.19
N SER A 7 12.13 -13.40 -5.05
CA SER A 7 12.66 -14.43 -4.14
C SER A 7 11.62 -14.98 -3.17
N GLY A 8 10.45 -14.34 -3.04
CA GLY A 8 9.36 -14.77 -2.16
C GLY A 8 8.90 -13.69 -1.18
N ILE A 9 8.23 -14.11 -0.11
CA ILE A 9 7.73 -13.23 0.95
C ILE A 9 8.91 -12.73 1.78
N ILE A 10 9.01 -11.41 1.93
CA ILE A 10 10.06 -10.75 2.73
C ILE A 10 9.54 -10.27 4.09
N ALA A 11 8.26 -9.95 4.17
CA ALA A 11 7.63 -9.45 5.38
C ALA A 11 6.13 -9.72 5.36
N GLU A 12 5.58 -10.04 6.52
CA GLU A 12 4.15 -10.23 6.75
C GLU A 12 3.81 -9.64 8.11
N ALA A 13 2.69 -8.92 8.17
CA ALA A 13 2.16 -8.32 9.39
C ALA A 13 0.64 -8.33 9.33
N ASP A 14 -0.02 -8.60 10.44
CA ASP A 14 -1.48 -8.54 10.51
C ASP A 14 -1.96 -7.23 11.13
N TRP A 15 -3.21 -6.87 10.83
CA TRP A 15 -3.82 -5.70 11.43
C TRP A 15 -4.61 -6.14 12.67
N ASP A 16 -4.14 -5.76 13.85
CA ASP A 16 -4.78 -6.08 15.14
C ASP A 16 -6.02 -5.22 15.46
N GLY A 17 -6.68 -4.71 14.43
CA GLY A 17 -7.88 -3.89 14.53
C GLY A 17 -7.62 -2.43 14.89
N TYR A 18 -8.71 -1.70 15.18
CA TYR A 18 -8.67 -0.28 15.49
C TYR A 18 -8.05 -0.05 16.87
N GLN A 19 -6.80 0.40 16.88
CA GLN A 19 -6.12 0.94 18.06
C GLN A 19 -6.40 2.45 18.20
N VAL A 20 -6.02 3.05 19.34
CA VAL A 20 -6.24 4.49 19.63
C VAL A 20 -5.65 5.40 18.55
N ASP A 21 -4.52 5.01 17.95
CA ASP A 21 -3.84 5.71 16.84
C ASP A 21 -4.09 5.02 15.48
N GLY A 22 -5.32 4.51 15.32
CA GLY A 22 -5.74 3.53 14.33
C GLY A 22 -5.28 3.76 12.90
N HIS A 23 -5.28 2.63 12.16
CA HIS A 23 -4.92 2.46 10.74
C HIS A 23 -3.45 2.09 10.43
N ASN A 24 -2.60 1.88 11.44
CA ASN A 24 -1.23 1.42 11.20
C ASN A 24 -1.15 -0.11 11.17
N ILE A 25 -0.33 -0.63 10.25
CA ILE A 25 0.15 -2.01 10.23
C ILE A 25 1.66 -1.94 10.47
N THR A 26 2.12 -2.53 11.56
CA THR A 26 3.53 -2.51 11.95
C THR A 26 4.14 -3.88 11.68
N PHE A 27 5.32 -3.89 11.09
CA PHE A 27 6.11 -5.12 10.95
C PHE A 27 6.97 -5.28 12.20
N ASP A 28 6.81 -6.40 12.89
CA ASP A 28 7.58 -6.70 14.11
C ASP A 28 9.07 -6.93 13.84
N VAL A 29 9.40 -7.27 12.60
CA VAL A 29 10.77 -7.57 12.17
C VAL A 29 11.19 -6.57 11.09
N PRO A 30 12.34 -5.90 11.25
CA PRO A 30 12.87 -5.02 10.21
C PRO A 30 13.27 -5.83 8.98
N PHE A 31 13.04 -5.26 7.80
CA PHE A 31 13.47 -5.80 6.52
C PHE A 31 14.07 -4.69 5.66
N GLU A 32 14.92 -5.07 4.71
CA GLU A 32 15.62 -4.12 3.84
C GLU A 32 15.03 -4.15 2.43
N LEU A 33 14.86 -2.95 1.86
CA LEU A 33 14.54 -2.77 0.44
C LEU A 33 15.83 -2.37 -0.28
N VAL A 34 16.17 -3.12 -1.33
CA VAL A 34 17.38 -2.91 -2.13
C VAL A 34 17.04 -2.02 -3.31
N ALA A 35 17.96 -1.11 -3.66
CA ALA A 35 17.78 -0.23 -4.81
C ALA A 35 17.67 -1.02 -6.12
N ASN A 36 16.80 -0.56 -7.03
CA ASN A 36 16.49 -1.19 -8.33
C ASN A 36 15.81 -2.57 -8.24
N GLU A 37 15.32 -2.97 -7.07
CA GLU A 37 14.46 -4.15 -6.91
C GLU A 37 12.98 -3.76 -6.99
N THR A 38 12.17 -4.63 -7.58
CA THR A 38 10.72 -4.45 -7.63
C THR A 38 10.06 -5.24 -6.50
N TYR A 39 9.29 -4.54 -5.67
CA TYR A 39 8.55 -5.12 -4.57
C TYR A 39 7.05 -5.02 -4.83
N ASN A 40 6.34 -6.10 -4.54
CA ASN A 40 4.89 -6.15 -4.54
C ASN A 40 4.40 -6.22 -3.11
N TYR A 41 3.39 -5.43 -2.78
CA TYR A 41 2.70 -5.53 -1.50
C TYR A 41 1.23 -5.87 -1.69
N SER A 42 0.63 -6.46 -0.65
CA SER A 42 -0.80 -6.74 -0.61
C SER A 42 -1.33 -6.37 0.77
N ILE A 43 -2.27 -5.42 0.79
CA ILE A 43 -2.98 -4.99 1.99
C ILE A 43 -4.41 -5.51 1.86
N ARG A 44 -4.87 -6.25 2.88
CA ARG A 44 -6.26 -6.67 3.01
C ARG A 44 -6.82 -5.97 4.24
N THR A 45 -7.84 -5.15 4.05
CA THR A 45 -8.48 -4.36 5.11
C THR A 45 -9.99 -4.34 4.91
N GLY A 46 -10.74 -4.17 5.99
CA GLY A 46 -12.19 -3.98 5.95
C GLY A 46 -12.63 -2.55 5.64
N SER A 47 -11.68 -1.62 5.48
CA SER A 47 -11.97 -0.20 5.28
C SER A 47 -11.75 0.22 3.83
N TYR A 48 -12.59 1.14 3.36
CA TYR A 48 -12.39 1.81 2.08
C TYR A 48 -11.29 2.87 2.22
N PRO A 49 -10.25 2.88 1.35
CA PRO A 49 -9.17 3.85 1.46
C PRO A 49 -9.67 5.26 1.12
N GLN A 50 -8.95 6.28 1.59
CA GLN A 50 -9.08 7.60 0.99
C GLN A 50 -8.58 7.56 -0.45
N ILE A 51 -9.19 8.34 -1.34
CA ILE A 51 -8.86 8.36 -2.77
C ILE A 51 -8.31 9.74 -3.14
N ILE A 52 -7.21 9.74 -3.88
CA ILE A 52 -6.69 10.93 -4.57
C ILE A 52 -7.22 10.89 -6.00
N HIS A 53 -8.00 11.89 -6.39
CA HIS A 53 -8.55 12.03 -7.74
C HIS A 53 -7.54 12.74 -8.65
N ALA A 54 -6.53 12.00 -9.11
CA ALA A 54 -5.51 12.43 -10.05
C ALA A 54 -4.75 11.20 -10.62
N ASP A 55 -4.26 11.31 -11.86
CA ASP A 55 -3.46 10.26 -12.52
C ASP A 55 -2.10 10.01 -11.85
N SER A 56 -1.57 11.01 -11.14
CA SER A 56 -0.30 10.89 -10.41
C SER A 56 -0.20 11.81 -9.21
N LYS A 57 0.68 11.45 -8.27
CA LYS A 57 0.99 12.25 -7.08
C LYS A 57 2.50 12.25 -6.80
N THR A 58 3.13 13.42 -6.90
CA THR A 58 4.50 13.62 -6.41
C THR A 58 4.51 13.70 -4.89
N VAL A 59 5.40 12.93 -4.26
CA VAL A 59 5.65 12.89 -2.81
C VAL A 59 7.16 13.00 -2.56
N ALA A 60 7.57 13.17 -1.29
CA ALA A 60 8.98 13.37 -0.94
C ALA A 60 9.93 12.21 -1.37
N GLY A 61 9.39 11.01 -1.61
CA GLY A 61 10.14 9.82 -2.03
C GLY A 61 9.97 9.40 -3.49
N GLY A 62 9.24 10.16 -4.32
CA GLY A 62 9.03 9.82 -5.73
C GLY A 62 7.64 10.22 -6.25
N THR A 63 7.22 9.58 -7.34
CA THR A 63 5.90 9.77 -7.95
C THR A 63 5.09 8.50 -7.80
N ILE A 64 3.87 8.63 -7.29
CA ILE A 64 2.90 7.55 -7.22
C ILE A 64 2.00 7.65 -8.45
N THR A 65 1.79 6.52 -9.12
CA THR A 65 0.83 6.34 -10.22
C THR A 65 -0.07 5.15 -9.92
N CYS A 66 -1.27 5.13 -10.49
CA CYS A 66 -2.17 3.98 -10.44
C CYS A 66 -2.72 3.75 -11.84
N ASP A 67 -2.41 2.60 -12.44
CA ASP A 67 -2.90 2.30 -13.79
C ASP A 67 -4.40 1.99 -13.78
N THR A 68 -4.89 1.34 -12.72
CA THR A 68 -6.30 1.02 -12.56
C THR A 68 -6.64 0.82 -11.10
N PHE A 69 -7.71 1.48 -10.64
CA PHE A 69 -8.36 1.19 -9.38
C PHE A 69 -9.75 0.60 -9.65
N VAL A 70 -10.05 -0.55 -9.07
CA VAL A 70 -11.36 -1.21 -9.18
C VAL A 70 -12.03 -1.23 -7.81
N ASP A 71 -13.22 -0.61 -7.71
CA ASP A 71 -13.96 -0.57 -6.46
C ASP A 71 -14.68 -1.89 -6.15
N VAL A 72 -15.33 -1.96 -4.98
CA VAL A 72 -16.08 -3.15 -4.53
C VAL A 72 -17.29 -3.51 -5.41
N ASN A 73 -17.76 -2.57 -6.23
CA ASN A 73 -18.87 -2.77 -7.16
C ASN A 73 -18.37 -3.17 -8.57
N GLY A 74 -17.06 -3.22 -8.80
CA GLY A 74 -16.45 -3.52 -10.09
C GLY A 74 -16.31 -2.32 -11.03
N ASN A 75 -16.43 -1.09 -10.51
CA ASN A 75 -16.18 0.11 -11.32
C ASN A 75 -14.68 0.35 -11.43
N GLU A 76 -14.19 0.59 -12.64
CA GLU A 76 -12.79 0.88 -12.93
C GLU A 76 -12.54 2.39 -13.06
N TYR A 77 -11.40 2.83 -12.52
CA TYR A 77 -10.99 4.23 -12.51
C TYR A 77 -9.50 4.32 -12.86
N GLU A 78 -9.17 5.16 -13.86
CA GLU A 78 -7.79 5.39 -14.32
C GLU A 78 -7.14 6.62 -13.64
N ASP A 79 -7.94 7.46 -12.99
CA ASP A 79 -7.52 8.71 -12.34
C ASP A 79 -7.65 8.66 -10.81
N TRP A 80 -7.84 7.47 -10.23
CA TRP A 80 -8.03 7.29 -8.79
C TRP A 80 -6.86 6.54 -8.18
N ILE A 81 -6.18 7.18 -7.23
CA ILE A 81 -5.07 6.57 -6.50
C ILE A 81 -5.54 6.27 -5.07
N PRO A 82 -5.53 5.00 -4.62
CA PRO A 82 -5.77 4.68 -3.22
C PRO A 82 -4.64 5.24 -2.35
N ALA A 83 -4.99 6.08 -1.38
CA ALA A 83 -4.02 6.74 -0.52
C ALA A 83 -3.52 5.78 0.56
N ILE A 84 -2.21 5.50 0.53
CA ILE A 84 -1.49 4.80 1.59
C ILE A 84 -0.28 5.64 2.01
N ARG A 85 0.14 5.48 3.27
CA ARG A 85 1.37 6.08 3.78
C ARG A 85 2.31 4.97 4.21
N LEU A 86 3.51 4.96 3.62
CA LEU A 86 4.64 4.21 4.14
C LEU A 86 5.45 5.18 5.01
N GLY A 87 5.67 4.81 6.26
CA GLY A 87 6.38 5.63 7.25
C GLY A 87 7.14 4.77 8.24
N ASN A 88 8.00 5.42 9.01
CA ASN A 88 8.73 4.86 10.15
C ASN A 88 8.07 5.31 11.45
#